data_AF-A0A3E0WH81-F1
#
_entry.id   AF-A0A3E0WH81-F1
#
_cell.length_a   1.000
_cell.length_b   1.000
_cell.length_c   1.000
_cell.angle_alpha   90.00
_cell.angle_beta   90.00
_cell.angle_gamma   90.00
#
_symmetry.space_group_name_H-M   'P 1'
#
loop_
_entity.id
_entity.type
_entity.pdbx_description
1 polymer ?
#
loop_
_entity_poly.entity_id
_entity_poly.type
_entity_poly.pdbx_seq_one_letter_code
_entity_poly.pdbx_strand_id
1 'polypeptide(L)'
;MAVLTTNSLPGWERNGAVLDITGRGDPLPVDVEREIPQEYLEVFSLLLESCVEVGIVDMYGDSTEQPRNFLERCLVALERSGIEPPKVDNLSQYRIGNDPWGEAISELELDEIFKAYGIKE
;
A
#
# COMPACT_ATOMS: atom_id res chain seq x y z
N MET A 1 4.79 -10.88 -11.11
CA MET A 1 4.07 -10.43 -12.34
C MET A 1 3.41 -9.11 -11.97
N ALA A 2 3.64 -8.02 -12.68
CA ALA A 2 3.06 -6.71 -12.34
C ALA A 2 1.65 -6.57 -12.94
N VAL A 3 0.74 -5.90 -12.24
CA VAL A 3 -0.57 -5.50 -12.80
C VAL A 3 -0.32 -4.23 -13.63
N LEU A 4 -0.19 -4.40 -14.95
CA LEU A 4 0.08 -3.27 -15.87
C LEU A 4 -1.20 -2.71 -16.49
N THR A 5 -2.26 -3.51 -16.52
CA THR A 5 -3.61 -3.14 -17.00
C THR A 5 -4.67 -3.97 -16.29
N THR A 6 -5.93 -3.55 -16.32
CA THR A 6 -7.06 -4.32 -15.78
C THR A 6 -7.20 -5.71 -16.41
N ASN A 7 -6.79 -5.89 -17.67
CA ASN A 7 -6.78 -7.19 -18.35
C ASN A 7 -5.78 -8.19 -17.74
N SER A 8 -4.74 -7.69 -17.07
CA SER A 8 -3.74 -8.54 -16.38
C SER A 8 -4.18 -8.95 -14.97
N LEU A 9 -5.23 -8.32 -14.43
CA LEU A 9 -5.71 -8.55 -13.07
C LEU A 9 -6.14 -10.00 -12.80
N PRO A 10 -6.91 -10.69 -13.67
CA PRO A 10 -7.32 -12.08 -13.40
C PRO A 10 -6.14 -13.06 -13.34
N GLY A 11 -5.09 -12.81 -14.13
CA GLY A 11 -3.87 -13.62 -14.12
C GLY A 11 -3.04 -13.37 -12.86
N TRP A 12 -2.94 -12.11 -12.44
CA TRP A 12 -2.29 -11.72 -11.19
C TRP A 12 -2.98 -12.34 -9.96
N GLU A 13 -4.31 -12.22 -9.87
CA GLU A 13 -5.11 -12.81 -8.80
C GLU A 13 -4.92 -14.32 -8.70
N ARG A 14 -4.97 -15.03 -9.84
CA ARG A 14 -4.77 -16.49 -9.87
C ARG A 14 -3.39 -16.89 -9.34
N ASN A 15 -2.36 -16.12 -9.69
CA ASN A 15 -1.00 -16.40 -9.25
C ASN A 15 -0.81 -16.08 -7.75
N GLY A 16 -1.50 -15.06 -7.23
CA GLY A 16 -1.50 -14.75 -5.81
C GLY A 16 -2.23 -15.81 -4.98
N ALA A 17 -3.35 -16.34 -5.49
CA ALA A 17 -4.18 -17.31 -4.79
C ALA A 17 -3.52 -18.69 -4.56
N VAL A 18 -2.41 -18.98 -5.22
CA VAL A 18 -1.65 -20.23 -5.05
C VAL A 18 -0.42 -20.08 -4.13
N LEU A 19 -0.20 -18.88 -3.58
CA LEU A 19 0.88 -18.66 -2.62
C LEU A 19 0.48 -19.22 -1.24
N ASP A 20 1.45 -19.81 -0.54
CA ASP A 20 1.25 -20.31 0.83
C ASP A 20 0.97 -19.18 1.84
N ILE A 21 1.48 -17.98 1.55
CA ILE A 21 1.20 -16.74 2.28
C ILE A 21 0.81 -15.70 1.23
N THR A 22 -0.45 -15.29 1.28
CA THR A 22 -1.05 -14.33 0.35
C THR A 22 -1.00 -12.89 0.87
N GLY A 23 -0.77 -12.73 2.19
CA GLY A 23 -0.78 -11.43 2.86
C GLY A 23 -2.18 -10.84 3.02
N ARG A 24 -3.24 -11.63 2.76
CA ARG A 24 -4.65 -11.22 2.86
C ARG A 24 -5.28 -11.69 4.16
N GLY A 25 -4.64 -11.34 5.28
CA GLY A 25 -5.02 -11.78 6.63
C GLY A 25 -4.32 -13.05 7.11
N ASP A 26 -3.31 -13.53 6.39
CA ASP A 26 -2.43 -14.59 6.88
C ASP A 26 -1.66 -14.13 8.13
N PRO A 27 -1.35 -15.04 9.07
CA PRO A 27 -0.48 -14.72 10.20
C PRO A 27 0.88 -14.21 9.72
N LEU A 28 1.50 -13.33 10.52
CA LEU A 28 2.87 -12.93 10.26
C LEU A 28 3.80 -14.15 10.29
N PRO A 29 4.77 -14.24 9.36
CA PRO A 29 5.83 -15.23 9.47
C PRO A 29 6.53 -15.13 10.83
N VAL A 30 6.80 -16.27 11.47
CA VAL A 30 7.31 -16.33 12.86
C VAL A 30 8.64 -15.58 13.03
N ASP A 31 9.48 -15.61 12.01
CA ASP A 31 10.73 -14.86 11.96
C ASP A 31 10.49 -13.35 11.94
N VAL A 32 9.51 -12.86 11.17
CA VAL A 32 9.12 -11.45 11.15
C VAL A 32 8.49 -11.02 12.49
N GLU A 33 7.56 -11.82 13.02
CA GLU A 33 6.90 -11.56 14.30
C GLU A 33 7.90 -11.40 15.44
N ARG A 34 8.96 -12.22 15.46
CA ARG A 34 10.02 -12.18 16.48
C ARG A 34 10.88 -10.92 16.48
N GLU A 35 10.99 -10.24 15.34
CA GLU A 35 11.78 -9.00 15.20
C GLU A 35 10.97 -7.75 15.61
N ILE A 36 9.65 -7.89 15.80
CA ILE A 36 8.77 -6.78 16.16
C ILE A 36 8.65 -6.73 17.69
N PRO A 37 9.01 -5.60 18.34
CA PRO A 37 8.76 -5.45 19.77
C PRO A 37 7.27 -5.59 20.09
N GLN A 38 6.95 -6.31 21.17
CA GLN A 38 5.58 -6.68 21.51
C GLN A 38 4.65 -5.47 21.63
N GLU A 39 5.17 -4.34 22.12
CA GLU A 39 4.46 -3.07 22.25
C GLU A 39 4.04 -2.45 20.90
N TYR A 40 4.70 -2.83 19.80
CA TYR A 40 4.42 -2.33 18.46
C TYR A 40 3.64 -3.32 17.60
N LEU A 41 3.51 -4.58 18.01
CA LEU A 41 2.90 -5.63 17.21
C LEU A 41 1.46 -5.29 16.78
N GLU A 42 0.65 -4.75 17.70
CA GLU A 42 -0.73 -4.34 17.39
C GLU A 42 -0.77 -3.22 16.34
N VAL A 43 0.05 -2.18 16.53
CA VAL A 43 0.12 -1.03 15.62
C VAL A 43 0.68 -1.44 14.25
N PHE A 44 1.64 -2.34 14.24
CA PHE A 44 2.23 -2.90 13.02
C PHE A 44 1.21 -3.70 12.21
N SER A 45 0.48 -4.62 12.84
CA SER A 45 -0.58 -5.39 12.19
C SER A 45 -1.68 -4.48 11.63
N LEU A 46 -2.09 -3.47 12.41
CA LEU A 46 -3.06 -2.47 11.98
C LEU A 46 -2.60 -1.71 10.72
N LEU A 47 -1.33 -1.32 10.65
CA LEU A 47 -0.75 -0.65 9.49
C LEU A 47 -0.70 -1.57 8.27
N LEU A 48 -0.25 -2.82 8.43
CA LEU A 48 -0.19 -3.78 7.34
C LEU A 48 -1.56 -4.05 6.73
N GLU A 49 -2.56 -4.36 7.57
CA GLU A 49 -3.93 -4.56 7.10
C GLU A 49 -4.45 -3.33 6.36
N SER A 50 -4.31 -2.15 6.95
CA SER A 50 -4.86 -0.93 6.36
C SER A 50 -4.20 -0.58 5.02
N CYS A 51 -2.87 -0.75 4.89
CA CYS A 51 -2.17 -0.51 3.63
C CYS A 51 -2.56 -1.48 2.51
N VAL A 52 -2.70 -2.77 2.82
CA VAL A 52 -3.13 -3.79 1.84
C VAL A 52 -4.54 -3.50 1.34
N GLU A 53 -5.45 -3.14 2.25
CA GLU A 53 -6.85 -2.92 1.91
C GLU A 53 -7.07 -1.62 1.11
N VAL A 54 -6.28 -0.55 1.33
CA VAL A 54 -6.28 0.62 0.42
C VAL A 54 -5.97 0.18 -1.01
N GLY A 55 -4.90 -0.60 -1.18
CA GLY A 55 -4.48 -1.08 -2.50
C GLY A 55 -5.52 -1.99 -3.16
N ILE A 56 -6.14 -2.90 -2.39
CA ILE A 56 -7.14 -3.82 -2.90
C ILE A 56 -8.43 -3.10 -3.31
N VAL A 57 -8.96 -2.23 -2.47
CA VAL A 57 -10.22 -1.54 -2.77
C VAL A 57 -10.09 -0.65 -4.00
N ASP A 58 -8.98 0.09 -4.09
CA ASP A 58 -8.71 0.86 -5.29
C ASP A 58 -8.60 -0.08 -6.50
N MET A 59 -7.90 -1.23 -6.39
CA MET A 59 -7.66 -2.23 -7.46
C MET A 59 -8.92 -2.73 -8.15
N TYR A 60 -10.00 -2.89 -7.40
CA TYR A 60 -11.26 -3.37 -7.93
C TYR A 60 -12.17 -2.26 -8.48
N GLY A 61 -11.73 -0.99 -8.38
CA GLY A 61 -12.34 0.15 -9.05
C GLY A 61 -13.72 0.53 -8.54
N ASP A 62 -14.11 0.03 -7.37
CA ASP A 62 -15.40 0.36 -6.76
C ASP A 62 -15.29 1.70 -6.02
N SER A 63 -16.30 2.55 -6.18
CA SER A 63 -16.33 3.86 -5.53
C SER A 63 -16.83 3.71 -4.10
N THR A 64 -15.93 3.40 -3.18
CA THR A 64 -16.26 3.22 -1.76
C THR A 64 -15.51 4.22 -0.87
N GLU A 65 -16.01 4.44 0.34
CA GLU A 65 -15.32 5.23 1.38
C GLU A 65 -14.22 4.43 2.10
N GLN A 66 -14.03 3.15 1.77
CA GLN A 66 -13.11 2.27 2.48
C GLN A 66 -11.63 2.70 2.38
N PRO A 67 -11.09 3.14 1.22
CA PRO A 67 -9.70 3.59 1.13
C PRO A 67 -9.41 4.75 2.07
N ARG A 68 -10.37 5.69 2.20
CA ARG A 68 -10.27 6.80 3.16
C ARG A 68 -10.24 6.28 4.60
N ASN A 69 -11.13 5.38 4.97
CA ASN A 69 -11.18 4.82 6.32
C ASN A 69 -9.87 4.09 6.68
N PHE A 70 -9.28 3.35 5.73
CA PHE A 70 -7.99 2.68 5.96
C PHE A 70 -6.84 3.68 6.05
N LEU A 71 -6.81 4.72 5.21
CA LEU A 71 -5.85 5.81 5.33
C LEU A 71 -5.92 6.48 6.71
N GLU A 72 -7.13 6.78 7.21
CA GLU A 72 -7.32 7.35 8.54
C GLU A 72 -6.76 6.43 9.65
N ARG A 73 -6.94 5.11 9.54
CA ARG A 73 -6.34 4.13 10.46
C ARG A 73 -4.81 4.19 10.44
N CYS A 74 -4.21 4.32 9.26
CA CYS A 74 -2.75 4.48 9.12
C CYS A 74 -2.25 5.77 9.79
N LEU A 75 -2.96 6.89 9.60
CA LEU A 75 -2.59 8.17 10.22
C LEU A 75 -2.65 8.11 11.74
N VAL A 76 -3.69 7.48 12.30
CA VAL A 76 -3.81 7.26 13.76
C VAL A 76 -2.68 6.38 14.29
N ALA A 77 -2.27 5.34 13.54
CA ALA A 77 -1.14 4.48 13.92
C ALA A 77 0.20 5.23 13.95
N LEU A 78 0.44 6.13 12.98
CA LEU A 78 1.64 6.97 12.95
C LEU A 78 1.65 7.96 14.12
N GLU A 79 0.52 8.62 14.39
CA GLU A 79 0.37 9.53 15.53
C GLU A 79 0.67 8.84 16.86
N ARG A 80 0.12 7.64 17.09
CA ARG A 80 0.39 6.82 18.29
C ARG A 80 1.86 6.45 18.44
N SER A 81 2.58 6.36 17.33
CA SER A 81 4.00 6.02 17.28
C SER A 81 4.91 7.25 17.37
N GLY A 82 4.35 8.47 17.43
CA GLY A 82 5.11 9.71 17.39
C GLY A 82 5.84 9.95 16.07
N ILE A 83 5.36 9.32 14.99
CA ILE A 83 5.93 9.45 13.64
C ILE A 83 5.08 10.47 12.87
N GLU A 84 5.73 11.48 12.30
CA GLU A 84 5.03 12.43 11.43
C GLU A 84 4.57 11.74 10.14
N PRO A 85 3.30 11.91 9.71
CA PRO A 85 2.84 11.34 8.47
C PRO A 85 3.56 11.97 7.26
N PRO A 86 3.72 11.21 6.17
CA PRO A 86 4.29 11.77 4.94
C PRO A 86 3.45 12.95 4.47
N LYS A 87 4.12 14.06 4.13
CA LYS A 87 3.45 15.24 3.58
C LYS A 87 3.00 14.93 2.17
N VAL A 88 1.72 14.64 1.95
CA VAL A 88 1.16 14.32 0.63
C VAL A 88 1.02 15.54 -0.31
N ASP A 89 1.68 16.65 0.02
CA ASP A 89 1.63 17.87 -0.76
C ASP A 89 2.00 17.56 -2.22
N ASN A 90 1.09 17.92 -3.12
CA ASN A 90 1.21 17.76 -4.56
C ASN A 90 1.38 16.33 -5.10
N LEU A 91 0.92 15.25 -4.43
CA LEU A 91 0.89 13.91 -5.08
C LEU A 91 0.11 13.91 -6.41
N SER A 92 -0.91 14.77 -6.52
CA SER A 92 -1.68 14.99 -7.74
C SER A 92 -0.85 15.52 -8.92
N GLN A 93 0.33 16.11 -8.68
CA GLN A 93 1.24 16.55 -9.73
C GLN A 93 1.87 15.38 -10.50
N TYR A 94 1.95 14.21 -9.87
CA TYR A 94 2.48 12.98 -10.47
C TYR A 94 1.40 12.15 -11.16
N ARG A 95 0.14 12.62 -11.18
CA ARG A 95 -0.92 11.96 -11.93
C ARG A 95 -0.66 12.12 -13.42
N ILE A 96 -0.43 11.00 -14.10
CA ILE A 96 -0.38 10.93 -15.57
C ILE A 96 -1.66 10.25 -16.06
N GLY A 97 -2.22 10.67 -17.19
CA GLY A 97 -3.39 10.03 -17.79
C GLY A 97 -4.75 10.53 -17.28
N ASN A 98 -5.81 10.11 -17.97
CA ASN A 98 -7.18 10.56 -17.74
C ASN A 98 -8.08 9.51 -17.08
N ASP A 99 -7.61 8.27 -16.93
CA ASP A 99 -8.36 7.23 -16.24
C ASP A 99 -8.19 7.34 -14.70
N PRO A 100 -8.95 6.57 -13.90
CA PRO A 100 -8.86 6.59 -12.44
C PRO A 100 -7.52 6.11 -11.87
N TRP A 101 -6.76 5.34 -12.65
CA TRP A 101 -5.52 4.68 -12.26
C TRP A 101 -4.26 5.46 -12.63
N GLY A 102 -4.41 6.33 -13.61
CA GLY A 102 -3.33 6.96 -14.32
C GLY A 102 -2.64 6.03 -15.33
N GLU A 103 -1.80 6.63 -16.16
CA GLU A 103 -0.86 5.90 -17.01
C GLU A 103 0.34 5.45 -16.19
N ALA A 104 0.94 4.32 -16.58
CA ALA A 104 2.13 3.79 -15.92
C ALA A 104 3.30 4.78 -16.04
N ILE A 105 3.98 5.05 -14.92
CA ILE A 105 5.22 5.84 -14.88
C ILE A 105 6.45 4.95 -15.12
N SER A 106 7.53 5.54 -15.61
CA SER A 106 8.83 4.90 -15.76
C SER A 106 9.57 4.76 -14.42
N GLU A 107 10.56 3.85 -14.37
CA GLU A 107 11.44 3.69 -13.19
C GLU A 107 12.16 4.99 -12.83
N LEU A 108 12.57 5.78 -13.83
CA LEU A 108 13.20 7.08 -13.61
C LEU A 108 12.27 8.07 -12.91
N GLU A 109 11.00 8.12 -13.31
CA GLU A 109 9.99 8.97 -12.68
C GLU A 109 9.70 8.52 -11.24
N LEU A 110 9.70 7.21 -10.98
CA LEU A 110 9.56 6.66 -9.63
C LEU A 110 10.73 7.10 -8.71
N ASP A 111 11.96 7.04 -9.20
CA ASP A 111 13.15 7.48 -8.44
C ASP A 111 13.08 8.97 -8.07
N GLU A 112 12.57 9.80 -8.98
CA GLU A 112 12.38 11.23 -8.74
C GLU A 112 11.32 11.49 -7.67
N ILE A 113 10.23 10.73 -7.69
CA ILE A 113 9.19 10.76 -6.64
C ILE A 113 9.81 10.38 -5.30
N PHE A 114 10.52 9.25 -5.20
CA PHE A 114 11.15 8.82 -3.93
C PHE A 114 12.10 9.86 -3.36
N LYS A 115 12.92 10.51 -4.21
CA LYS A 115 13.79 11.62 -3.80
C LYS A 115 12.99 12.81 -3.27
N ALA A 116 11.89 13.18 -3.91
CA ALA A 116 11.03 14.29 -3.47
C ALA A 116 10.44 14.04 -2.07
N TYR A 117 10.15 12.78 -1.73
CA TYR A 117 9.62 12.37 -0.42
C TYR A 117 10.69 11.97 0.60
N GLY A 118 11.98 12.12 0.26
CA GLY A 118 13.07 11.79 1.18
C GLY A 118 13.19 10.30 1.49
N ILE A 119 12.59 9.43 0.69
CA ILE A 119 12.74 7.97 0.78
C ILE A 119 14.09 7.63 0.15
N LYS A 120 14.98 7.02 0.93
CA LYS A 120 16.29 6.54 0.46
C LYS A 120 16.23 5.03 0.33
N GLU A 121 16.69 4.52 -0.82
CA GLU A 121 17.00 3.09 -1.01
C GLU A 121 18.10 2.62 -0.05
#